data_AF-A0A4J1Y400-F1
#
_entry.id   AF-A0A4J1Y400-F1
#
_cell.length_a   1.000
_cell.length_b   1.000
_cell.length_c   1.000
_cell.angle_alpha   90.00
_cell.angle_beta   90.00
_cell.angle_gamma   90.00
#
_symmetry.space_group_name_H-M   'P 1'
#
loop_
_entity.id
_entity.type
_entity.pdbx_description
1 polymer ?
#
loop_
_entity_poly.entity_id
_entity_poly.type
_entity_poly.pdbx_seq_one_letter_code
_entity_poly.pdbx_strand_id
1 'polypeptide(L)'
;MDIKEGMIYIYKQKMVFNLLIFSCFINFFLSGYNILLPYLNSIFQENYSNTYGIILILHSIGSISFSYLNTRFSTSLSLDRKLNFSTMMLGLCMIFVPILHYTINNFNLTLLPFLGIGGFISVFNIQFFTTIQKKVDTDFIGRVYSVIFTVSILFMPIGSIVFGFIFNNIDIEILLFIGIFVILTSLGYHVLNLKNKLP
;
A
#
# COMPACT_ATOMS: atom_id res chain seq x y z
N MET A 1 -2.55 -12.75 -27.44
CA MET A 1 -2.72 -14.08 -26.80
C MET A 1 -2.22 -14.07 -25.35
N ASP A 2 -1.19 -13.28 -25.04
CA ASP A 2 -0.46 -13.32 -23.76
C ASP A 2 -1.23 -12.88 -22.51
N ILE A 3 -2.09 -11.85 -22.57
CA ILE A 3 -2.86 -11.37 -21.39
C ILE A 3 -3.92 -12.40 -20.98
N LYS A 4 -4.62 -12.99 -21.95
CA LYS A 4 -5.66 -14.01 -21.69
C LYS A 4 -5.04 -15.24 -21.04
N GLU A 5 -3.90 -15.69 -21.55
CA GLU A 5 -3.16 -16.82 -20.97
C GLU A 5 -2.65 -16.50 -19.57
N GLY A 6 -2.11 -15.30 -19.34
CA GLY A 6 -1.72 -14.83 -17.99
C GLY A 6 -2.91 -14.82 -17.02
N MET A 7 -4.08 -14.36 -17.47
CA MET A 7 -5.28 -14.30 -16.63
C MET A 7 -5.80 -15.71 -16.28
N ILE A 8 -5.81 -16.64 -17.25
CA ILE A 8 -6.15 -18.05 -17.01
C ILE A 8 -5.16 -18.68 -16.02
N TYR A 9 -3.87 -18.40 -16.16
CA TYR A 9 -2.84 -18.90 -15.26
C TYR A 9 -3.07 -18.40 -13.83
N ILE A 10 -3.25 -17.09 -13.65
CA ILE A 10 -3.53 -16.48 -12.35
C ILE A 10 -4.76 -17.11 -11.72
N TYR A 11 -5.86 -17.26 -12.47
CA TYR A 11 -7.10 -17.85 -11.96
C TYR A 11 -6.93 -19.31 -11.50
N LYS A 12 -6.13 -20.11 -12.22
CA LYS A 12 -5.81 -21.48 -11.82
C LYS A 12 -4.93 -21.53 -10.57
N GLN A 13 -4.01 -20.58 -10.43
CA GLN A 13 -3.08 -20.54 -9.32
C GLN A 13 -3.61 -19.66 -8.16
N LYS A 14 -4.40 -20.27 -7.27
CA LYS A 14 -5.09 -19.59 -6.15
C LYS A 14 -4.22 -18.61 -5.36
N MET A 15 -2.94 -18.92 -5.12
CA MET A 15 -2.03 -18.00 -4.41
C MET A 15 -1.76 -16.70 -5.17
N VAL A 16 -1.57 -16.78 -6.49
CA VAL A 16 -1.31 -15.60 -7.33
C VAL A 16 -2.58 -14.81 -7.56
N PHE A 17 -3.73 -15.49 -7.69
CA PHE A 17 -5.04 -14.83 -7.69
C PHE A 17 -5.29 -14.01 -6.42
N ASN A 18 -5.00 -14.59 -5.24
CA ASN A 18 -5.14 -13.87 -3.98
C ASN A 18 -4.19 -12.67 -3.86
N LEU A 19 -2.97 -12.77 -4.40
CA LEU A 19 -2.04 -11.65 -4.49
C LEU A 19 -2.57 -10.55 -5.42
N LEU A 20 -3.16 -10.91 -6.56
CA LEU A 20 -3.78 -9.94 -7.47
C LEU A 20 -4.91 -9.17 -6.77
N ILE A 21 -5.84 -9.88 -6.13
CA ILE A 21 -6.94 -9.25 -5.37
C ILE A 21 -6.38 -8.32 -4.28
N PHE A 22 -5.38 -8.79 -3.55
CA PHE A 22 -4.75 -8.01 -2.50
C PHE A 22 -4.16 -6.70 -3.06
N SER A 23 -3.43 -6.77 -4.17
CA SER A 23 -2.88 -5.61 -4.86
C SER A 23 -3.97 -4.66 -5.37
N CYS A 24 -5.09 -5.17 -5.86
CA CYS A 24 -6.21 -4.33 -6.31
C CYS A 24 -6.78 -3.50 -5.16
N PHE A 25 -7.03 -4.12 -3.99
CA PHE A 25 -7.53 -3.41 -2.82
C PHE A 25 -6.52 -2.40 -2.28
N ILE A 26 -5.23 -2.75 -2.18
CA ILE A 26 -4.21 -1.80 -1.74
C ILE A 26 -4.14 -0.59 -2.67
N ASN A 27 -4.12 -0.81 -3.99
CA ASN A 27 -4.13 0.29 -4.96
C ASN A 27 -5.41 1.14 -4.91
N PHE A 28 -6.57 0.50 -4.69
CA PHE A 28 -7.83 1.19 -4.48
C PHE A 28 -7.74 2.14 -3.28
N PHE A 29 -7.31 1.68 -2.10
CA PHE A 29 -7.22 2.54 -0.91
C PHE A 29 -6.11 3.60 -1.03
N LEU A 30 -4.97 3.26 -1.62
CA LEU A 30 -3.89 4.23 -1.89
C LEU A 30 -4.31 5.34 -2.86
N SER A 31 -5.31 5.12 -3.72
CA SER A 31 -5.83 6.19 -4.57
C SER A 31 -6.47 7.33 -3.76
N GLY A 32 -7.19 7.01 -2.68
CA GLY A 32 -7.76 8.02 -1.78
C GLY A 32 -6.66 8.82 -1.08
N TYR A 33 -5.55 8.15 -0.73
CA TYR A 33 -4.38 8.82 -0.17
C TYR A 33 -3.74 9.80 -1.16
N ASN A 34 -3.62 9.39 -2.43
CA ASN A 34 -3.08 10.24 -3.48
C ASN A 34 -3.97 11.46 -3.77
N ILE A 35 -5.29 11.35 -3.59
CA ILE A 35 -6.20 12.51 -3.64
C ILE A 35 -5.92 13.46 -2.49
N LEU A 36 -5.78 12.95 -1.27
CA LEU A 36 -5.56 13.78 -0.08
C LEU A 36 -4.21 14.51 -0.11
N LEU A 37 -3.17 13.87 -0.65
CA LEU A 37 -1.79 14.36 -0.62
C LEU A 37 -1.63 15.86 -0.99
N PRO A 38 -2.13 16.35 -2.14
CA PRO A 38 -2.04 17.77 -2.48
C PRO A 38 -2.86 18.69 -1.54
N TYR A 39 -3.95 18.22 -0.93
CA TYR A 39 -4.76 18.99 0.03
C TYR A 39 -4.09 19.13 1.39
N LEU A 40 -3.05 18.35 1.69
CA LEU A 40 -2.29 18.51 2.94
C LEU A 40 -1.63 19.90 3.02
N ASN A 41 -1.36 20.56 1.88
CA ASN A 41 -0.91 21.95 1.88
C ASN A 41 -1.94 22.91 2.50
N SER A 42 -3.22 22.76 2.16
CA SER A 42 -4.28 23.61 2.73
C SER A 42 -4.60 23.24 4.17
N ILE A 43 -4.57 21.95 4.51
CA ILE A 43 -4.84 21.47 5.88
C ILE A 43 -3.76 21.94 6.86
N PHE A 44 -2.50 21.98 6.42
CA PHE A 44 -1.38 22.36 7.26
C PHE A 44 -0.83 23.77 6.98
N GLN A 45 -1.61 24.61 6.31
CA GLN A 45 -1.16 25.90 5.80
C GLN A 45 -0.62 26.83 6.88
N GLU A 46 -1.09 26.70 8.12
CA GLU A 46 -0.64 27.51 9.27
C GLU A 46 0.80 27.21 9.70
N ASN A 47 1.33 26.02 9.39
CA ASN A 47 2.63 25.58 9.89
C ASN A 47 3.77 25.78 8.88
N TYR A 48 3.55 25.44 7.60
CA TYR A 48 4.57 25.52 6.55
C TYR A 48 3.99 25.87 5.19
N SER A 49 4.72 26.68 4.43
CA SER A 49 4.51 26.78 2.99
C SER A 49 5.10 25.54 2.31
N ASN A 50 4.28 24.81 1.54
CA ASN A 50 4.67 23.61 0.78
C ASN A 50 4.83 22.27 1.56
N THR A 51 3.94 22.00 2.52
CA THR A 51 3.84 20.71 3.24
C THR A 51 3.81 19.48 2.33
N TYR A 52 3.13 19.53 1.18
CA TYR A 52 3.10 18.48 0.16
C TYR A 52 4.51 18.09 -0.30
N GLY A 53 5.34 19.08 -0.63
CA GLY A 53 6.73 18.85 -1.03
C GLY A 53 7.56 18.21 0.08
N ILE A 54 7.38 18.67 1.33
CA ILE A 54 8.05 18.09 2.51
C ILE A 54 7.66 16.62 2.69
N ILE A 55 6.38 16.29 2.56
CA ILE A 55 5.88 14.92 2.67
C ILE A 55 6.46 14.02 1.57
N LEU A 56 6.57 14.50 0.33
CA LEU A 56 7.21 13.75 -0.75
C LEU A 56 8.70 13.48 -0.47
N ILE A 57 9.41 14.44 0.13
CA ILE A 57 10.80 14.25 0.55
C ILE A 57 10.86 13.18 1.65
N LEU A 58 10.00 13.25 2.66
CA LEU A 58 9.92 12.25 3.73
C LEU A 58 9.58 10.85 3.19
N HIS A 59 8.65 10.75 2.24
CA HIS A 59 8.36 9.51 1.53
C HIS A 59 9.60 8.95 0.84
N SER A 60 10.35 9.80 0.15
CA SER A 60 11.55 9.39 -0.59
C SER A 60 12.63 8.87 0.37
N ILE A 61 12.87 9.59 1.47
CA ILE A 61 13.80 9.18 2.53
C ILE A 61 13.35 7.85 3.16
N GLY A 62 12.07 7.72 3.50
CA GLY A 62 11.48 6.50 4.05
C GLY A 62 11.61 5.32 3.09
N SER A 63 11.29 5.53 1.81
CA SER A 63 11.37 4.51 0.77
C SER A 63 12.79 3.97 0.61
N ILE A 64 13.78 4.86 0.50
CA ILE A 64 15.19 4.47 0.35
C ILE A 64 15.67 3.74 1.60
N SER A 65 15.46 4.32 2.78
CA SER A 65 15.94 3.74 4.05
C SER A 65 15.32 2.37 4.30
N PHE A 66 14.01 2.21 4.17
CA PHE A 66 13.34 0.94 4.47
C PHE A 66 13.64 -0.11 3.41
N SER A 67 13.81 0.27 2.14
CA SER A 67 14.24 -0.66 1.09
C SER A 67 15.65 -1.19 1.36
N TYR A 68 16.57 -0.32 1.78
CA TYR A 68 17.92 -0.70 2.16
C TYR A 68 17.93 -1.62 3.39
N LEU A 69 17.13 -1.31 4.41
CA LEU A 69 16.99 -2.16 5.59
C LEU A 69 16.40 -3.53 5.21
N ASN A 70 15.39 -3.56 4.34
CA ASN A 70 14.73 -4.79 3.90
C ASN A 70 15.68 -5.75 3.14
N THR A 71 16.69 -5.25 2.44
CA THR A 71 17.70 -6.09 1.78
C THR A 71 18.79 -6.58 2.75
N ARG A 72 19.12 -5.79 3.77
CA ARG A 72 20.15 -6.14 4.77
C ARG A 72 19.65 -7.10 5.85
N PHE A 73 18.40 -6.96 6.27
CA PHE A 73 17.84 -7.81 7.32
C PHE A 73 17.19 -9.06 6.71
N SER A 74 17.94 -10.17 6.73
CA SER A 74 17.39 -11.49 6.43
C SER A 74 16.49 -11.96 7.59
N THR A 75 15.25 -11.45 7.62
CA THR A 75 14.27 -11.93 8.59
C THR A 75 13.85 -13.36 8.24
N SER A 76 13.77 -14.24 9.24
CA SER A 76 13.30 -15.64 9.16
C SER A 76 11.81 -15.76 8.80
N LEU A 77 11.12 -14.62 8.65
CA LEU A 77 9.72 -14.56 8.27
C LEU A 77 9.53 -15.02 6.81
N SER A 78 8.49 -15.83 6.57
CA SER A 78 8.05 -16.14 5.21
C SER A 78 7.64 -14.88 4.45
N LEU A 79 7.80 -14.84 3.12
CA LEU A 79 7.45 -13.68 2.28
C LEU A 79 6.01 -13.17 2.54
N ASP A 80 5.04 -14.06 2.66
CA ASP A 80 3.65 -13.68 2.94
C ASP A 80 3.47 -12.99 4.31
N ARG A 81 4.31 -13.33 5.31
CA ARG A 81 4.31 -12.66 6.61
C ARG A 81 4.96 -11.29 6.52
N LYS A 82 6.05 -11.15 5.76
CA LYS A 82 6.70 -9.85 5.51
C LYS A 82 5.74 -8.89 4.80
N LEU A 83 5.03 -9.39 3.81
CA LEU A 83 4.06 -8.65 3.00
C LEU A 83 2.84 -8.22 3.84
N ASN A 84 2.32 -9.09 4.72
CA ASN A 84 1.30 -8.71 5.71
C ASN A 84 1.82 -7.66 6.70
N PHE A 85 3.01 -7.89 7.27
CA PHE A 85 3.61 -6.97 8.23
C PHE A 85 3.79 -5.57 7.64
N SER A 86 4.35 -5.46 6.43
CA SER A 86 4.53 -4.15 5.79
C SER A 86 3.20 -3.45 5.54
N THR A 87 2.16 -4.19 5.17
CA THR A 87 0.83 -3.61 4.91
C THR A 87 0.12 -3.18 6.20
N MET A 88 0.20 -3.97 7.27
CA MET A 88 -0.32 -3.58 8.57
C MET A 88 0.36 -2.31 9.09
N MET A 89 1.68 -2.24 8.97
CA MET A 89 2.45 -1.06 9.40
C MET A 89 2.15 0.16 8.54
N LEU A 90 1.94 0.00 7.23
CA LEU A 90 1.46 1.06 6.36
C LEU A 90 0.13 1.64 6.85
N GLY A 91 -0.86 0.79 7.13
CA GLY A 91 -2.15 1.24 7.64
C GLY A 91 -2.06 1.89 9.02
N LEU A 92 -1.20 1.38 9.91
CA LEU A 92 -0.93 2.00 11.21
C LEU A 92 -0.30 3.39 11.07
N CYS A 93 0.67 3.57 10.18
CA CYS A 93 1.25 4.89 9.91
C CYS A 93 0.19 5.87 9.41
N MET A 94 -0.73 5.43 8.54
CA MET A 94 -1.85 6.27 8.09
C MET A 94 -2.79 6.65 9.23
N ILE A 95 -3.13 5.71 10.12
CA ILE A 95 -3.98 6.00 11.30
C ILE A 95 -3.29 6.98 12.26
N PHE A 96 -1.97 6.87 12.44
CA PHE A 96 -1.26 7.73 13.38
C PHE A 96 -1.17 9.20 12.95
N VAL A 97 -1.18 9.50 11.65
CA VAL A 97 -1.13 10.90 11.17
C VAL A 97 -2.22 11.78 11.81
N PRO A 98 -3.53 11.49 11.63
CA PRO A 98 -4.60 12.29 12.22
C PRO A 98 -4.61 12.23 13.75
N ILE A 99 -4.26 11.08 14.35
CA ILE A 99 -4.17 10.99 15.82
C ILE A 99 -3.14 11.98 16.36
N LEU A 100 -1.93 12.00 15.80
CA LEU A 100 -0.85 12.90 16.23
C LEU A 100 -1.20 14.36 15.95
N HIS A 101 -1.88 14.63 14.82
CA HIS A 101 -2.35 15.96 14.47
C HIS A 101 -3.26 16.55 15.55
N TYR A 102 -4.28 15.80 15.99
CA TYR A 102 -5.24 16.28 16.98
C TYR A 102 -4.73 16.22 18.44
N THR A 103 -3.83 15.30 18.76
CA THR A 103 -3.42 15.07 20.16
C THR A 103 -2.17 15.84 20.57
N ILE A 104 -1.17 15.96 19.69
CA ILE A 104 0.18 16.38 20.12
C ILE A 104 0.46 17.86 19.84
N ASN A 105 -0.34 18.56 19.03
CA ASN A 105 -0.14 19.96 18.64
C ASN A 105 1.32 20.30 18.23
N ASN A 106 2.09 19.30 17.81
CA ASN A 106 3.45 19.42 17.33
C ASN A 106 3.48 18.91 15.89
N PHE A 107 3.64 19.85 14.98
CA PHE A 107 3.61 19.58 13.56
C PHE A 107 4.73 18.61 13.11
N ASN A 108 5.94 18.74 13.67
CA ASN A 108 7.07 17.88 13.28
C ASN A 108 6.84 16.41 13.63
N LEU A 109 6.19 16.15 14.77
CA LEU A 109 5.81 14.79 15.16
C LEU A 109 4.69 14.23 14.28
N THR A 110 3.78 15.09 13.82
CA THR A 110 2.71 14.73 12.88
C THR A 110 3.26 14.34 11.50
N LEU A 111 4.43 14.86 11.12
CA LEU A 111 5.09 14.50 9.85
C LEU A 111 5.80 13.14 9.90
N LEU A 112 6.21 12.67 11.09
CA LEU A 112 7.00 11.44 11.24
C LEU A 112 6.36 10.19 10.61
N PRO A 113 5.04 9.93 10.76
CA PRO A 113 4.43 8.76 10.15
C PRO A 113 4.46 8.77 8.62
N PHE A 114 4.54 9.93 7.95
CA PHE A 114 4.66 9.99 6.50
C PHE A 114 5.96 9.33 6.00
N LEU A 115 7.07 9.46 6.74
CA LEU A 115 8.29 8.70 6.46
C LEU A 115 8.00 7.20 6.46
N GLY A 116 7.26 6.73 7.47
CA GLY A 116 6.80 5.34 7.57
C GLY A 116 5.89 4.91 6.41
N ILE A 117 4.95 5.77 5.98
CA ILE A 117 4.06 5.51 4.83
C ILE A 117 4.89 5.21 3.57
N GLY A 118 5.81 6.10 3.19
CA GLY A 118 6.67 5.88 2.03
C GLY A 118 7.54 4.63 2.17
N GLY A 119 8.13 4.43 3.34
CA GLY A 119 8.95 3.27 3.64
C GLY A 119 8.21 1.95 3.50
N PHE A 120 7.04 1.81 4.12
CA PHE A 120 6.27 0.58 4.10
C PHE A 120 5.60 0.31 2.74
N ILE A 121 5.23 1.34 1.96
CA ILE A 121 4.82 1.17 0.56
C ILE A 121 5.96 0.53 -0.24
N SER A 122 7.20 1.01 -0.08
CA SER A 122 8.35 0.45 -0.80
C SER A 122 8.61 -1.00 -0.39
N VAL A 123 8.60 -1.30 0.91
CA VAL A 123 8.77 -2.68 1.40
C VAL A 123 7.65 -3.58 0.88
N PHE A 124 6.40 -3.13 0.91
CA PHE A 124 5.27 -3.87 0.34
C PHE A 124 5.52 -4.21 -1.14
N ASN A 125 5.90 -3.23 -1.96
CA ASN A 125 6.17 -3.44 -3.39
C ASN A 125 7.30 -4.45 -3.62
N ILE A 126 8.41 -4.34 -2.87
CA ILE A 126 9.53 -5.30 -2.96
C ILE A 126 9.04 -6.71 -2.63
N GLN A 127 8.33 -6.88 -1.50
CA GLN A 127 7.85 -8.19 -1.06
C GLN A 127 6.80 -8.76 -2.03
N PHE A 128 5.91 -7.92 -2.55
CA PHE A 128 4.89 -8.29 -3.52
C PHE A 128 5.51 -8.86 -4.80
N PHE A 129 6.42 -8.11 -5.42
CA PHE A 129 7.09 -8.54 -6.64
C PHE A 129 8.01 -9.74 -6.42
N THR A 130 8.72 -9.80 -5.29
CA THR A 130 9.51 -10.97 -4.90
C THR A 130 8.63 -12.22 -4.73
N THR A 131 7.43 -12.07 -4.16
CA THR A 131 6.51 -13.18 -3.96
C THR A 131 5.97 -13.70 -5.30
N ILE A 132 5.64 -12.81 -6.23
CA ILE A 132 5.23 -13.18 -7.60
C ILE A 132 6.35 -13.94 -8.29
N GLN A 133 7.57 -13.41 -8.30
CA GLN A 133 8.73 -14.03 -8.94
C GLN A 133 9.03 -15.45 -8.40
N LYS A 134 8.79 -15.69 -7.10
CA LYS A 134 9.03 -17.01 -6.50
C LYS A 134 7.88 -18.00 -6.65
N LYS A 135 6.65 -17.52 -6.88
CA LYS A 135 5.45 -18.38 -6.96
C LYS A 135 5.01 -18.66 -8.39
N VAL A 136 5.40 -17.83 -9.36
CA VAL A 136 5.00 -17.95 -10.76
C VAL A 136 6.10 -18.65 -11.55
N ASP A 137 5.70 -19.54 -12.47
CA ASP A 137 6.62 -20.21 -13.38
C ASP A 137 7.33 -19.21 -14.30
N THR A 138 8.62 -19.42 -14.55
CA THR A 138 9.49 -18.50 -15.29
C THR A 138 8.92 -18.07 -16.63
N ASP A 139 8.24 -18.99 -17.33
CA ASP A 139 7.66 -18.77 -18.66
C ASP A 139 6.41 -17.88 -18.63
N PHE A 140 5.76 -17.77 -17.47
CA PHE A 140 4.54 -16.97 -17.27
C PHE A 140 4.78 -15.66 -16.53
N ILE A 141 5.97 -15.44 -15.94
CA ILE A 141 6.29 -14.25 -15.14
C ILE A 141 5.90 -12.96 -15.86
N GLY A 142 6.36 -12.75 -17.09
CA GLY A 142 6.07 -11.53 -17.86
C GLY A 142 4.58 -11.30 -18.07
N ARG A 143 3.83 -12.38 -18.38
CA ARG A 143 2.37 -12.33 -18.61
C ARG A 143 1.61 -12.01 -17.33
N VAL A 144 2.00 -12.63 -16.22
CA VAL A 144 1.42 -12.37 -14.91
C VAL A 144 1.66 -10.93 -14.49
N TYR A 145 2.87 -10.41 -14.68
CA TYR A 145 3.17 -9.00 -14.45
C TYR A 145 2.27 -8.08 -15.27
N SER A 146 2.11 -8.31 -16.57
CA SER A 146 1.24 -7.49 -17.43
C SER A 146 -0.21 -7.48 -16.93
N VAL A 147 -0.75 -8.63 -16.53
CA VAL A 147 -2.12 -8.72 -15.99
C VAL A 147 -2.22 -7.97 -14.66
N ILE A 148 -1.29 -8.17 -13.73
CA ILE A 148 -1.29 -7.49 -12.44
C ILE A 148 -1.19 -5.97 -12.61
N PHE A 149 -0.27 -5.48 -13.43
CA PHE A 149 -0.15 -4.05 -13.70
C PHE A 149 -1.44 -3.50 -14.32
N THR A 150 -2.01 -4.19 -15.31
CA THR A 150 -3.24 -3.73 -15.97
C THR A 150 -4.41 -3.69 -15.00
N VAL A 151 -4.68 -4.79 -14.30
CA VAL A 151 -5.87 -4.92 -13.45
C VAL A 151 -5.71 -4.10 -12.17
N SER A 152 -4.59 -4.19 -11.46
CA SER A 152 -4.42 -3.49 -10.19
C SER A 152 -4.37 -1.97 -10.36
N ILE A 153 -3.76 -1.46 -11.44
CA ILE A 153 -3.72 -0.01 -11.68
C ILE A 153 -5.11 0.52 -12.02
N LEU A 154 -5.98 -0.24 -12.70
CA LEU A 154 -7.36 0.17 -12.97
C LEU A 154 -8.17 0.41 -11.69
N PHE A 155 -7.80 -0.20 -10.57
CA PHE A 155 -8.44 0.07 -9.28
C PHE A 155 -8.08 1.44 -8.70
N MET A 156 -6.97 2.06 -9.13
CA MET A 156 -6.62 3.42 -8.71
C MET A 156 -7.61 4.46 -9.21
N PRO A 157 -7.91 4.63 -10.52
CA PRO A 157 -8.90 5.59 -10.98
C PRO A 157 -10.30 5.28 -10.45
N ILE A 158 -10.66 3.99 -10.29
CA ILE A 158 -11.94 3.60 -9.67
C ILE A 158 -11.99 4.11 -8.23
N GLY A 159 -10.95 3.87 -7.44
CA GLY A 159 -10.86 4.37 -6.07
C GLY A 159 -10.87 5.90 -6.02
N SER A 160 -10.17 6.57 -6.93
CA SER A 160 -10.17 8.03 -7.01
C SER A 160 -11.58 8.58 -7.25
N ILE A 161 -12.35 7.97 -8.16
CA ILE A 161 -13.74 8.35 -8.41
C ILE A 161 -14.59 8.12 -7.16
N VAL A 162 -14.49 6.94 -6.55
CA VAL A 162 -15.26 6.58 -5.36
C VAL A 162 -14.97 7.53 -4.20
N PHE A 163 -13.69 7.77 -3.89
CA PHE A 163 -13.29 8.68 -2.81
C PHE A 163 -13.60 10.14 -3.13
N GLY A 164 -13.54 10.55 -4.40
CA GLY A 164 -13.94 11.89 -4.83
C GLY A 164 -15.43 12.17 -4.61
N PHE A 165 -16.30 11.14 -4.71
CA PHE A 165 -17.72 11.28 -4.39
C PHE A 165 -18.05 11.10 -2.91
N ILE A 166 -17.32 10.23 -2.20
CA ILE A 166 -17.58 9.95 -0.78
C ILE A 166 -17.10 11.11 0.11
N PHE A 167 -15.95 11.71 -0.21
CA PHE A 167 -15.36 12.77 0.59
C PHE A 167 -15.76 14.15 0.05
N ASN A 168 -16.88 14.66 0.55
CA ASN A 168 -17.34 16.03 0.27
C ASN A 168 -16.39 17.09 0.87
N ASN A 169 -15.82 16.82 2.04
CA ASN A 169 -14.77 17.63 2.66
C ASN A 169 -13.49 16.78 2.75
N ILE A 170 -12.42 17.27 2.14
CA ILE A 170 -11.12 16.59 2.14
C ILE A 170 -10.33 17.06 3.35
N ASP A 171 -10.40 16.26 4.41
CA ASP A 171 -9.69 16.48 5.68
C ASP A 171 -8.77 15.31 6.04
N ILE A 172 -7.92 15.53 7.02
CA ILE A 172 -6.89 14.56 7.42
C ILE A 172 -7.47 13.26 8.01
N GLU A 173 -8.72 13.29 8.49
CA GLU A 173 -9.46 12.12 8.98
C GLU A 173 -9.64 11.02 7.92
N ILE A 174 -9.58 11.37 6.63
CA ILE A 174 -9.60 10.40 5.53
C ILE A 174 -8.50 9.35 5.69
N LEU A 175 -7.35 9.72 6.28
CA LEU A 175 -6.27 8.77 6.57
C LEU A 175 -6.64 7.72 7.62
N LEU A 176 -7.52 8.03 8.59
CA LEU A 176 -8.04 7.04 9.53
C LEU A 176 -8.81 5.96 8.76
N PHE A 177 -9.73 6.40 7.90
CA PHE A 177 -10.55 5.49 7.09
C PHE A 177 -9.66 4.61 6.22
N ILE A 178 -8.78 5.21 5.42
CA ILE A 178 -7.88 4.48 4.52
C ILE A 178 -6.99 3.52 5.33
N GLY A 179 -6.39 3.97 6.43
CA GLY A 179 -5.51 3.14 7.24
C GLY A 179 -6.21 1.94 7.86
N ILE A 180 -7.44 2.10 8.36
CA ILE A 180 -8.26 0.99 8.88
C ILE A 180 -8.53 -0.04 7.79
N PHE A 181 -8.97 0.41 6.61
CA PHE A 181 -9.26 -0.51 5.51
C PHE A 181 -7.99 -1.19 4.96
N VAL A 182 -6.84 -0.51 4.93
CA VAL A 182 -5.55 -1.14 4.60
C VAL A 182 -5.21 -2.25 5.60
N ILE A 183 -5.42 -2.05 6.90
CA ILE A 183 -5.22 -3.11 7.90
C ILE A 183 -6.21 -4.26 7.68
N LEU A 184 -7.50 -3.97 7.45
CA LEU A 184 -8.51 -4.99 7.18
C LEU A 184 -8.17 -5.83 5.94
N THR A 185 -7.67 -5.20 4.87
CA THR A 185 -7.23 -5.93 3.67
C THR A 185 -6.05 -6.84 3.97
N SER A 186 -5.09 -6.41 4.81
CA SER A 186 -3.98 -7.25 5.24
C SER A 186 -4.46 -8.43 6.07
N LEU A 187 -5.39 -8.23 7.01
CA LEU A 187 -5.98 -9.32 7.80
C LEU A 187 -6.73 -10.32 6.90
N GLY A 188 -7.51 -9.82 5.94
CA GLY A 188 -8.18 -10.64 4.94
C GLY A 188 -7.21 -11.50 4.14
N TYR A 189 -6.11 -10.91 3.63
CA TYR A 189 -5.06 -11.65 2.93
C TYR A 189 -4.38 -12.70 3.83
N HIS A 190 -4.10 -12.37 5.08
CA HIS A 190 -3.54 -13.30 6.04
C HIS A 190 -4.43 -14.53 6.26
N VAL A 191 -5.73 -14.32 6.49
CA VAL A 191 -6.71 -15.40 6.68
C VAL A 191 -6.84 -16.27 5.44
N LEU A 192 -6.91 -15.66 4.24
CA LEU A 192 -6.96 -16.39 2.97
C LEU A 192 -5.72 -17.28 2.77
N ASN A 193 -4.54 -16.78 3.15
CA ASN A 193 -3.30 -17.53 3.01
C ASN A 193 -3.17 -18.67 4.03
N LEU A 194 -3.74 -18.53 5.23
CA LEU A 194 -3.83 -19.64 6.20
C LEU A 194 -4.73 -20.75 5.67
N LYS A 195 -5.90 -20.41 5.10
CA LYS A 195 -6.82 -21.38 4.49
C LYS A 195 -6.16 -22.18 3.35
N ASN A 196 -5.34 -21.53 2.54
CA ASN A 196 -4.63 -22.19 1.44
C ASN A 196 -3.46 -23.09 1.89
N LYS A 197 -3.06 -23.03 3.17
CA LYS A 197 -2.00 -23.88 3.76
C LYS A 197 -2.53 -25.03 4.58
N LEU A 198 -3.84 -25.07 4.84
CA LEU A 198 -4.50 -26.20 5.49
C LEU A 198 -4.74 -27.31 4.44
N PRO A 199 -4.49 -28.58 4.80
CA PRO A 199 -4.62 -29.72 3.88
C PRO A 199 -6.04 -29.91 3.36
#